data_AF-A0A924V518-F1
#
_entry.id   AF-A0A924V518-F1
#
_cell.length_a   1.000
_cell.length_b   1.000
_cell.length_c   1.000
_cell.angle_alpha   90.00
_cell.angle_beta   90.00
_cell.angle_gamma   90.00
#
_symmetry.space_group_name_H-M   'P 1'
#
loop_
_entity.id
_entity.type
_entity.pdbx_description
1 polymer ?
#
loop_
_entity_poly.entity_id
_entity_poly.type
_entity_poly.pdbx_seq_one_letter_code
_entity_poly.pdbx_strand_id
1 'polypeptide(L)' 'MDTPKEEFMQLQNSEAVVAKMAATIFASLINNFPLHNSNEDELVEKSVAIAIKIANRIEKVIKSDTEWRKDDGGSAYLA' A
#
# COMPACT_ATOMS: atom_id res chain seq x y z
N MET A 1 -1.04 -6.64 -35.44
CA MET A 1 -0.53 -5.96 -34.24
C MET A 1 -1.74 -5.73 -33.36
N ASP A 2 -1.92 -6.57 -32.33
CA ASP A 2 -2.93 -6.30 -31.31
C ASP A 2 -2.49 -5.06 -30.54
N THR A 3 -3.31 -4.00 -30.59
CA THR A 3 -3.15 -2.85 -29.72
C THR A 3 -3.29 -3.31 -28.28
N PRO A 4 -2.40 -2.92 -27.35
CA PRO A 4 -2.52 -3.30 -25.95
C PRO A 4 -3.89 -2.86 -25.43
N LYS A 5 -4.63 -3.78 -24.80
CA LYS A 5 -5.87 -3.46 -24.10
C LYS A 5 -5.54 -2.41 -23.04
N GLU A 6 -6.11 -1.22 -23.18
CA GLU A 6 -6.02 -0.21 -22.13
C GLU A 6 -6.81 -0.70 -20.91
N GLU A 7 -6.11 -1.00 -19.82
CA GLU A 7 -6.74 -1.29 -18.53
C GLU A 7 -6.89 0.02 -17.75
N PHE A 8 -8.12 0.47 -17.61
CA PHE A 8 -8.43 1.63 -16.78
C PHE A 8 -8.51 1.20 -15.32
N MET A 9 -7.59 1.71 -14.50
CA MET A 9 -7.59 1.51 -13.06
C MET A 9 -7.92 2.82 -12.35
N GLN A 10 -8.82 2.78 -11.37
CA GLN A 10 -9.05 3.89 -10.44
C GLN A 10 -8.55 3.48 -9.06
N LEU A 11 -7.23 3.62 -8.84
CA LEU A 11 -6.63 3.35 -7.54
C LEU A 11 -6.70 4.59 -6.64
N GLN A 12 -7.14 4.40 -5.40
CA GLN A 12 -6.95 5.38 -4.34
C GLN A 12 -5.47 5.54 -4.00
N ASN A 13 -5.09 6.66 -3.38
CA ASN A 13 -3.69 6.92 -3.03
C ASN A 13 -3.11 5.83 -2.11
N SER A 14 -3.90 5.34 -1.15
CA SER A 14 -3.53 4.21 -0.28
C SER A 14 -3.23 2.94 -1.08
N GLU A 15 -4.06 2.63 -2.07
CA GLU A 15 -3.91 1.46 -2.95
C GLU A 15 -2.66 1.60 -3.83
N ALA A 16 -2.39 2.80 -4.36
CA ALA A 16 -1.19 3.08 -5.13
C ALA A 16 0.10 2.93 -4.31
N VAL A 17 0.09 3.37 -3.04
CA VAL A 17 1.22 3.20 -2.12
C VAL A 17 1.46 1.72 -1.84
N VAL A 18 0.41 0.96 -1.52
CA VAL A 18 0.52 -0.49 -1.28
C VAL A 18 0.99 -1.22 -2.54
N ALA A 19 0.48 -0.88 -3.73
CA ALA A 19 0.91 -1.46 -4.99
C ALA A 19 2.40 -1.21 -5.26
N LYS A 20 2.89 0.01 -5.02
CA LYS A 20 4.32 0.35 -5.17
C LYS A 20 5.20 -0.43 -4.18
N MET A 21 4.75 -0.57 -2.93
CA MET A 21 5.44 -1.38 -1.93
C MET A 21 5.47 -2.86 -2.34
N ALA A 22 4.33 -3.40 -2.76
CA ALA A 22 4.21 -4.78 -3.22
C ALA A 22 5.12 -5.05 -4.42
N ALA A 23 5.19 -4.16 -5.40
CA ALA A 23 6.12 -4.29 -6.54
C ALA A 23 7.59 -4.34 -6.09
N THR A 24 7.98 -3.54 -5.10
CA THR A 24 9.35 -3.55 -4.55
C THR A 24 9.65 -4.85 -3.81
N ILE A 25 8.69 -5.36 -3.04
CA ILE A 25 8.81 -6.63 -2.32
C ILE A 25 8.86 -7.79 -3.31
N PHE A 26 8.02 -7.78 -4.34
CA PHE A 26 7.99 -8.77 -5.40
C PHE A 26 9.33 -8.85 -6.12
N ALA A 27 9.89 -7.70 -6.53
CA ALA A 27 11.22 -7.62 -7.14
C ALA A 27 12.31 -8.23 -6.24
N SER A 28 12.22 -8.03 -4.91
CA SER A 28 13.12 -8.66 -3.94
C SER A 28 12.89 -10.17 -3.80
N LEU A 29 11.64 -10.61 -3.79
CA LEU A 29 11.30 -12.03 -3.69
C LEU A 29 11.78 -12.81 -4.90
N ILE A 30 11.57 -12.32 -6.12
CA ILE A 30 12.00 -13.03 -7.34
C ILE A 30 13.53 -13.15 -7.46
N ASN A 31 14.28 -12.24 -6.83
CA ASN A 31 15.75 -12.35 -6.73
C ASN A 31 16.20 -13.52 -5.83
N ASN A 32 15.38 -13.91 -4.85
CA ASN A 32 15.68 -14.99 -3.90
C ASN A 32 14.96 -16.31 -4.23
N PHE A 33 13.83 -16.21 -4.92
CA PHE A 33 12.96 -17.32 -5.32
C PHE A 33 12.65 -17.16 -6.82
N PRO A 34 13.31 -17.92 -7.71
CA PRO A 34 13.10 -17.79 -9.14
C PRO A 34 11.62 -17.85 -9.53
N LEU A 35 11.20 -16.89 -10.36
CA LEU A 35 9.83 -16.80 -10.85
C LEU A 35 9.55 -17.93 -11.85
N HIS A 36 8.44 -18.62 -11.65
CA HIS A 36 7.91 -19.69 -12.48
C HIS A 36 6.39 -19.53 -12.62
N ASN A 37 5.81 -19.99 -13.73
CA ASN A 37 4.36 -19.86 -13.95
C ASN A 37 3.51 -20.52 -12.85
N SER A 38 4.07 -21.48 -12.11
CA SER A 38 3.40 -22.16 -11.00
C SER A 38 3.46 -21.42 -9.67
N ASN A 39 4.32 -20.39 -9.54
CA ASN A 39 4.52 -19.63 -8.30
C ASN A 39 4.27 -18.13 -8.44
N GLU A 40 3.94 -17.63 -9.64
CA GLU A 40 3.69 -16.22 -9.89
C GLU A 40 2.61 -15.65 -8.97
N ASP A 41 1.42 -16.26 -8.96
CA ASP A 41 0.30 -15.82 -8.12
C ASP A 41 0.67 -15.83 -6.63
N GLU A 42 1.36 -16.89 -6.16
CA GLU A 42 1.79 -16.99 -4.77
C GLU A 42 2.76 -15.85 -4.40
N LEU A 43 3.71 -15.54 -5.27
CA LEU A 43 4.68 -14.47 -5.03
C LEU A 43 4.01 -13.08 -5.06
N VAL A 44 3.03 -12.87 -5.93
CA VAL A 44 2.21 -11.66 -5.97
C VAL A 44 1.42 -11.50 -4.68
N GLU A 45 0.66 -12.52 -4.27
CA GLU A 45 -0.13 -12.52 -3.04
C GLU A 45 0.74 -12.25 -1.81
N LYS A 46 1.89 -12.92 -1.72
CA LYS A 46 2.84 -12.73 -0.61
C LYS A 46 3.39 -11.32 -0.56
N SER A 47 3.68 -10.73 -1.72
CA SER A 47 4.18 -9.35 -1.81
C SER A 47 3.15 -8.33 -1.32
N VAL A 48 1.89 -8.50 -1.73
CA VAL A 48 0.76 -7.67 -1.28
C VAL A 48 0.54 -7.83 0.23
N ALA A 49 0.54 -9.06 0.74
CA ALA A 49 0.36 -9.33 2.16
C ALA A 49 1.44 -8.66 3.03
N ILE A 50 2.71 -8.70 2.61
CA ILE A 50 3.82 -8.04 3.32
C ILE A 50 3.66 -6.52 3.23
N ALA A 51 3.30 -5.97 2.06
CA ALA A 51 3.08 -4.53 1.89
C ALA A 51 1.99 -4.00 2.84
N ILE A 52 0.84 -4.68 2.90
CA ILE A 52 -0.26 -4.34 3.82
C ILE A 52 0.19 -4.43 5.27
N LYS A 53 0.95 -5.48 5.65
CA LYS A 53 1.46 -5.63 7.01
C LYS A 53 2.37 -4.47 7.42
N ILE A 54 3.23 -4.00 6.51
CA ILE A 54 4.11 -2.85 6.76
C ILE A 54 3.27 -1.57 6.87
N ALA A 55 2.36 -1.32 5.93
CA ALA A 55 1.50 -0.14 5.94
C ALA A 55 0.69 -0.03 7.25
N ASN A 56 0.03 -1.12 7.66
CA ASN A 56 -0.73 -1.18 8.91
C ASN A 56 0.16 -0.97 10.15
N ARG A 57 1.43 -1.40 10.12
CA ARG A 57 2.36 -1.17 11.22
C ARG A 57 2.81 0.28 11.27
N ILE A 58 3.07 0.90 10.13
CA ILE A 58 3.45 2.31 10.02
C ILE A 58 2.31 3.18 10.53
N GLU A 59 1.07 2.95 10.10
CA GLU A 59 -0.11 3.68 10.57
C GLU A 59 -0.25 3.66 12.10
N LYS A 60 0.02 2.51 12.73
CA LYS A 60 -0.05 2.39 14.20
C LYS A 60 1.07 3.11 14.95
N VAL A 61 2.22 3.32 14.32
CA VAL A 61 3.43 3.86 14.97
C VAL A 61 3.63 5.33 14.64
N ILE A 62 3.33 5.71 13.40
CA ILE A 62 3.43 7.08 12.89
C ILE A 62 2.02 7.64 12.88
N LYS A 63 1.67 8.34 13.95
CA LYS A 63 0.48 9.20 13.93
C LYS A 63 0.78 10.38 13.02
N SER A 64 -0.08 10.62 12.03
CA SER A 64 0.08 11.82 11.20
C SER A 64 -0.22 13.07 12.02
N ASP A 65 0.43 14.19 11.71
CA ASP A 65 0.10 15.49 12.32
C ASP A 65 -1.38 15.88 12.07
N THR A 66 -2.02 15.31 11.05
CA THR A 66 -3.45 15.48 10.80
C THR A 66 -4.36 14.72 11.79
N GLU A 67 -3.87 13.68 12.47
CA GLU A 67 -4.58 13.02 13.57
C GLU A 67 -4.47 13.78 14.90
N TRP A 68 -3.44 14.63 15.08
CA TRP A 68 -3.31 15.49 16.27
C TRP A 68 -4.43 16.54 16.30
N ARG A 69 -4.88 17.02 15.14
CA ARG A 69 -5.98 17.99 15.00
C ARG A 69 -7.38 17.36 15.10
N LYS A 70 -7.58 16.38 15.99
CA LYS A 70 -8.95 16.08 16.46
C LYS A 70 -9.31 17.15 17.47
N ASP A 71 -9.92 18.22 16.97
CA ASP A 71 -10.60 19.31 17.69
C ASP A 71 -10.52 19.24 19.23
N ASP A 72 -9.50 19.87 19.80
CA ASP A 72 -9.63 20.58 21.08
C ASP A 72 -10.42 21.89 20.85
N GLY A 73 -11.48 21.83 20.05
CA GLY A 73 -12.48 22.87 19.83
C GLY A 73 -13.39 22.98 21.04
N GLY A 74 -12.80 23.02 22.24
CA GLY A 74 -13.44 23.58 23.42
C GLY A 74 -13.65 25.06 23.17
N SER A 75 -14.73 25.41 22.45
CA SER A 75 -15.32 26.74 22.49
C SER A 75 -16.10 26.88 23.80
N ALA A 76 -15.35 26.84 24.91
CA ALA A 76 -15.67 27.63 26.08
C ALA A 76 -14.75 28.86 25.99
N TYR A 77 -15.26 30.04 26.33
CA TYR A 77 -14.60 31.36 26.26
C TYR A 77 -14.70 32.08 24.92
N LEU A 78 -15.85 32.71 24.67
CA LEU A 78 -16.05 34.17 24.61
C LEU A 78 -17.53 34.39 25.02
N ALA A 79 -17.80 34.78 26.27
CA ALA A 79 -18.10 36.17 26.68
C ALA A 79 -19.44 36.68 26.11
#